data_AF-A0A8H8A3K8-F1
#
_entry.id   AF-A0A8H8A3K8-F1
#
_cell.length_a   1.000
_cell.length_b   1.000
_cell.length_c   1.000
_cell.angle_alpha   90.00
_cell.angle_beta   90.00
_cell.angle_gamma   90.00
#
_symmetry.space_group_name_H-M   'P 1'
#
loop_
_entity.id
_entity.type
_entity.pdbx_description
1 polymer ?
#
loop_
_entity_poly.entity_id
_entity_poly.type
_entity_poly.pdbx_seq_one_letter_code
_entity_poly.pdbx_strand_id
1 'polypeptide(L)'
;MFLSPISKRRKRTYYRMSEDCCFPETGFLNEKTKTSKELLSTRKRQIEAVHTILHLSLLRRDFLRARYAFSILIRCREVNLYDIWDLGFEILKHFEFNKQEMYLKHLIVLYQTSTYSDFSKENTCSTQEFLRTLVLLYIEKEEFKKLLNMLEDYLLSAPYSENAVFYQYAGMAALELSQRTAIPEESKQLHEKAEYLFQKAKEKGGTMLYINDFNASSSEESTESED
;
A
#
# COMPACT_ATOMS: atom_id res chain seq x y z
N MET A 1 26.14 21.93 25.01
CA MET A 1 25.38 21.65 26.25
C MET A 1 24.52 20.41 26.02
N PHE A 2 24.81 19.38 26.81
CA PHE A 2 24.03 18.18 27.15
C PHE A 2 23.31 17.39 26.04
N LEU A 3 24.05 16.41 25.52
CA LEU A 3 23.54 15.08 25.16
C LEU A 3 22.73 14.50 26.32
N SER A 4 21.59 13.88 26.02
CA SER A 4 20.92 12.93 26.91
C SER A 4 20.61 11.62 26.17
N PRO A 5 20.72 10.46 26.86
CA PRO A 5 21.15 9.23 26.24
C PRO A 5 20.00 8.25 25.98
N ILE A 6 20.25 7.42 24.97
CA ILE A 6 19.51 6.21 24.61
C ILE A 6 19.47 5.26 25.82
N SER A 7 18.27 5.10 26.41
CA SER A 7 17.99 4.15 27.47
C SER A 7 17.42 2.84 26.90
N LYS A 8 18.35 1.90 26.67
CA LYS A 8 18.30 0.44 26.87
C LYS A 8 16.93 -0.30 26.81
N ARG A 9 16.87 -1.21 25.83
CA ARG A 9 16.22 -2.54 25.82
C ARG A 9 15.53 -3.01 27.12
N ARG A 10 14.28 -3.45 26.99
CA ARG A 10 13.79 -4.68 27.65
C ARG A 10 13.05 -5.55 26.63
N LYS A 11 13.68 -6.66 26.26
CA LYS A 11 13.01 -7.82 25.66
C LYS A 11 12.10 -8.43 26.71
N ARG A 12 10.85 -8.76 26.35
CA ARG A 12 10.05 -9.76 27.05
C ARG A 12 9.40 -10.67 26.01
N THR A 13 9.99 -11.84 25.88
CA THR A 13 9.46 -13.01 25.20
C THR A 13 8.65 -13.81 26.22
N TYR A 14 7.41 -14.22 25.88
CA TYR A 14 6.91 -15.62 25.90
C TYR A 14 5.40 -15.83 26.21
N TYR A 15 4.81 -16.69 25.36
CA TYR A 15 3.65 -17.62 25.44
C TYR A 15 2.22 -17.07 25.68
N ARG A 16 1.24 -17.26 24.76
CA ARG A 16 0.48 -18.45 24.27
C ARG A 16 -0.75 -18.76 25.14
N MET A 17 -1.92 -18.52 24.53
CA MET A 17 -3.26 -19.13 24.66
C MET A 17 -3.67 -19.81 25.98
N SER A 18 -4.83 -19.40 26.51
CA SER A 18 -5.93 -20.33 26.84
C SER A 18 -7.22 -19.53 27.07
N GLU A 19 -8.27 -19.95 26.38
CA GLU A 19 -9.66 -19.67 26.70
C GLU A 19 -9.98 -20.21 28.09
N ASP A 20 -10.83 -19.50 28.84
CA ASP A 20 -11.88 -20.11 29.67
C ASP A 20 -12.83 -19.00 30.17
N CYS A 21 -14.12 -19.24 30.00
CA CYS A 21 -15.21 -18.42 30.50
C CYS A 21 -15.28 -18.48 32.03
N CYS A 22 -15.69 -17.37 32.68
CA CYS A 22 -16.56 -17.39 33.86
C CYS A 22 -16.98 -15.96 34.27
N PHE A 23 -18.30 -15.74 34.36
CA PHE A 23 -18.95 -14.75 35.22
C PHE A 23 -19.55 -15.52 36.43
N PRO A 24 -20.11 -14.82 37.43
CA PRO A 24 -19.50 -13.82 38.29
C PRO A 24 -19.58 -14.28 39.75
N GLU A 25 -18.73 -13.80 40.66
CA GLU A 25 -19.16 -13.75 42.06
C GLU A 25 -18.43 -12.67 42.87
N THR A 26 -19.25 -12.15 43.78
CA THR A 26 -19.10 -11.02 44.69
C THR A 26 -17.88 -11.09 45.60
N GLY A 27 -17.24 -9.94 45.86
CA GLY A 27 -16.21 -9.84 46.90
C GLY A 27 -15.50 -8.49 46.92
N PHE A 28 -15.97 -7.61 47.79
CA PHE A 28 -15.31 -6.38 48.21
C PHE A 28 -13.89 -6.67 48.75
N LEU A 29 -12.97 -5.70 48.55
CA LEU A 29 -11.60 -5.58 49.10
C LEU A 29 -10.45 -6.29 48.36
N ASN A 30 -9.94 -5.68 47.28
CA ASN A 30 -8.48 -5.60 47.02
C ASN A 30 -8.14 -4.62 45.88
N GLU A 31 -7.95 -3.33 46.21
CA GLU A 31 -7.81 -2.24 45.22
C GLU A 31 -6.39 -1.94 44.73
N LYS A 32 -5.33 -2.59 45.23
CA LYS A 32 -3.96 -2.11 44.92
C LYS A 32 -3.18 -2.90 43.87
N THR A 33 -3.74 -3.96 43.28
CA THR A 33 -3.04 -4.75 42.24
C THR A 33 -3.89 -5.19 41.05
N LYS A 34 -5.18 -4.81 40.98
CA LYS A 34 -6.09 -5.09 39.83
C LYS A 34 -5.88 -4.17 38.61
N THR A 35 -5.17 -3.06 38.77
CA THR A 35 -5.24 -1.93 37.83
C THR A 35 -4.61 -2.21 36.47
N SER A 36 -3.50 -2.93 36.35
CA SER A 36 -2.79 -3.02 35.06
C SER A 36 -3.44 -3.95 34.03
N LYS A 37 -4.07 -5.06 34.46
CA LYS A 37 -4.70 -6.02 33.53
C LYS A 37 -6.11 -5.57 33.10
N GLU A 38 -6.89 -5.01 34.02
CA GLU A 38 -8.24 -4.49 33.70
C GLU A 38 -8.16 -3.22 32.83
N LEU A 39 -7.17 -2.34 33.03
CA LEU A 39 -6.98 -1.14 32.19
C LEU A 39 -6.56 -1.48 30.76
N LEU A 40 -5.76 -2.53 30.56
CA LEU A 40 -5.46 -3.03 29.22
C LEU A 40 -6.73 -3.58 28.55
N SER A 41 -7.60 -4.23 29.32
CA SER A 41 -8.89 -4.74 28.82
C SER A 41 -9.86 -3.61 28.45
N THR A 42 -9.95 -2.53 29.23
CA THR A 42 -10.85 -1.40 28.92
C THR A 42 -10.32 -0.57 27.75
N ARG A 43 -9.00 -0.33 27.69
CA ARG A 43 -8.37 0.37 26.58
C ARG A 43 -8.50 -0.39 25.26
N LYS A 44 -8.26 -1.70 25.28
CA LYS A 44 -8.47 -2.56 24.10
C LYS A 44 -9.93 -2.50 23.63
N ARG A 45 -10.89 -2.59 24.55
CA ARG A 45 -12.32 -2.46 24.24
C ARG A 45 -12.67 -1.09 23.65
N GLN A 46 -12.03 -0.02 24.12
CA GLN A 46 -12.20 1.32 23.54
C GLN A 46 -11.64 1.40 22.12
N ILE A 47 -10.47 0.83 21.85
CA ILE A 47 -9.89 0.77 20.51
C ILE A 47 -10.80 -0.03 19.56
N GLU A 48 -11.29 -1.19 20.00
CA GLU A 48 -12.26 -2.00 19.25
C GLU A 48 -13.57 -1.23 19.00
N ALA A 49 -14.06 -0.48 19.99
CA ALA A 49 -15.22 0.39 19.82
C ALA A 49 -14.96 1.50 18.78
N VAL A 50 -13.79 2.14 18.80
CA VAL A 50 -13.45 3.16 17.78
C VAL A 50 -13.31 2.51 16.40
N HIS A 51 -12.75 1.31 16.31
CA HIS A 51 -12.64 0.56 15.06
C HIS A 51 -14.02 0.20 14.49
N THR A 52 -14.94 -0.29 15.33
CA THR A 52 -16.33 -0.56 14.91
C THR A 52 -17.06 0.71 14.50
N ILE A 53 -16.87 1.83 15.22
CA ILE A 53 -17.43 3.13 14.84
C ILE A 53 -16.88 3.57 13.47
N LEU A 54 -15.58 3.39 13.23
CA LEU A 54 -14.95 3.70 11.94
C LEU A 54 -15.62 2.90 10.81
N HIS A 55 -15.67 1.58 10.92
CA HIS A 55 -16.29 0.72 9.91
C HIS A 55 -17.77 1.04 9.69
N LEU A 56 -18.54 1.25 10.76
CA LEU A 56 -19.94 1.65 10.67
C LEU A 56 -20.13 3.02 10.01
N SER A 57 -19.23 3.98 10.28
CA SER A 57 -19.29 5.30 9.66
C SER A 57 -18.99 5.25 8.16
N LEU A 58 -18.06 4.39 7.73
CA LEU A 58 -17.78 4.15 6.31
C LEU A 58 -18.97 3.50 5.60
N LEU A 59 -19.58 2.47 6.20
CA LEU A 59 -20.78 1.83 5.65
C LEU A 59 -21.95 2.80 5.51
N ARG A 60 -22.09 3.74 6.45
CA ARG A 60 -23.12 4.80 6.42
C ARG A 60 -22.76 5.97 5.51
N ARG A 61 -21.58 5.98 4.90
CA ARG A 61 -21.02 7.10 4.10
C ARG A 61 -20.88 8.41 4.89
N ASP A 62 -20.75 8.33 6.21
CA ASP A 62 -20.46 9.49 7.07
C ASP A 62 -18.94 9.66 7.23
N PHE A 63 -18.33 10.28 6.21
CA PHE A 63 -16.88 10.41 6.13
C PHE A 63 -16.30 11.38 7.16
N LEU A 64 -17.08 12.36 7.66
CA LEU A 64 -16.61 13.30 8.67
C LEU A 64 -16.34 12.58 10.00
N ARG A 65 -17.27 11.70 10.40
CA ARG A 65 -17.10 10.85 11.59
C ARG A 65 -15.99 9.83 11.38
N ALA A 66 -15.91 9.22 10.19
CA ALA A 66 -14.85 8.29 9.85
C ALA A 66 -13.46 8.94 10.00
N ARG A 67 -13.28 10.16 9.46
CA ARG A 67 -12.03 10.92 9.57
C ARG A 67 -11.65 11.19 11.03
N TYR A 68 -12.62 11.55 11.86
CA TYR A 68 -12.37 11.80 13.28
C TYR A 68 -11.95 10.52 14.01
N ALA A 69 -12.69 9.43 13.83
CA ALA A 69 -12.37 8.12 14.39
C ALA A 69 -10.99 7.63 13.94
N PHE A 70 -10.66 7.77 12.65
CA PHE A 70 -9.36 7.44 12.09
C PHE A 70 -8.24 8.27 12.74
N SER A 71 -8.45 9.58 12.92
CA SER A 71 -7.47 10.46 13.59
C SER A 71 -7.20 10.08 15.05
N ILE A 72 -8.15 9.43 15.72
CA ILE A 72 -7.96 8.90 17.08
C ILE A 72 -7.13 7.63 17.00
N LEU A 73 -7.48 6.71 16.10
CA LEU A 73 -6.80 5.42 15.94
C LEU A 73 -5.32 5.57 15.62
N ILE A 74 -4.94 6.49 14.71
CA ILE A 74 -3.53 6.71 14.36
C ILE A 74 -2.67 7.23 15.51
N ARG A 75 -3.29 7.83 16.55
CA ARG A 75 -2.60 8.30 17.76
C ARG A 75 -2.42 7.20 18.79
N CYS A 76 -3.14 6.07 18.65
CA CYS A 76 -3.04 4.94 19.54
C CYS A 76 -1.84 4.06 19.16
N ARG A 77 -0.87 3.93 20.08
CA ARG A 77 0.34 3.10 19.88
C ARG A 77 0.07 1.61 19.64
N GLU A 78 -1.08 1.11 20.06
CA GLU A 78 -1.47 -0.30 19.93
C GLU A 78 -2.00 -0.66 18.55
N VAL A 79 -2.37 0.36 17.76
CA VAL A 79 -2.93 0.16 16.42
C VAL A 79 -1.77 0.24 15.42
N ASN A 80 -1.58 -0.82 14.65
CA ASN A 80 -0.66 -0.76 13.52
C ASN A 80 -1.35 0.04 12.42
N LEU A 81 -0.69 1.11 11.95
CA LEU A 81 -1.17 1.87 10.79
C LEU A 81 -1.32 0.98 9.55
N TYR A 82 -0.61 -0.14 9.52
CA TYR A 82 -0.71 -1.16 8.48
C TYR A 82 -2.09 -1.85 8.41
N ASP A 83 -2.81 -2.02 9.50
CA ASP A 83 -4.08 -2.75 9.44
C ASP A 83 -5.25 -1.84 8.98
N ILE A 84 -5.01 -0.53 8.88
CA ILE A 84 -6.05 0.50 8.67
C ILE A 84 -5.74 1.49 7.54
N TRP A 85 -4.63 1.31 6.81
CA TRP A 85 -4.19 2.30 5.82
C TRP A 85 -5.16 2.43 4.65
N ASP A 86 -5.81 1.34 4.27
CA ASP A 86 -6.85 1.25 3.25
C ASP A 86 -8.05 2.12 3.60
N LEU A 87 -8.47 2.08 4.88
CA LEU A 87 -9.54 2.94 5.40
C LEU A 87 -9.13 4.42 5.36
N GLY A 88 -7.87 4.71 5.72
CA GLY A 88 -7.31 6.05 5.62
C GLY A 88 -7.29 6.57 4.18
N PHE A 89 -6.91 5.71 3.24
CA PHE A 89 -6.89 6.00 1.81
C PHE A 89 -8.30 6.26 1.25
N GLU A 90 -9.28 5.46 1.64
CA GLU A 90 -10.69 5.62 1.24
C GLU A 90 -11.27 6.92 1.79
N ILE A 91 -10.99 7.26 3.05
CA ILE A 91 -11.41 8.56 3.62
C ILE A 91 -10.78 9.72 2.84
N LEU A 92 -9.49 9.62 2.50
CA LEU A 92 -8.80 10.65 1.73
C LEU A 92 -9.37 10.80 0.31
N LYS A 93 -9.88 9.72 -0.30
CA LYS A 93 -10.54 9.75 -1.60
C LYS A 93 -11.71 10.74 -1.64
N HIS A 94 -12.45 10.85 -0.53
CA HIS A 94 -13.63 11.71 -0.46
C HIS A 94 -13.35 13.17 -0.04
N PHE A 95 -12.26 13.44 0.69
CA PHE A 95 -11.96 14.80 1.16
C PHE A 95 -10.86 15.51 0.36
N GLU A 96 -9.76 14.81 0.10
CA GLU A 96 -8.51 15.43 -0.34
C GLU A 96 -7.77 14.52 -1.33
N PHE A 97 -8.33 14.37 -2.52
CA PHE A 97 -7.78 13.54 -3.62
C PHE A 97 -6.31 13.85 -3.95
N ASN A 98 -5.91 15.13 -3.81
CA ASN A 98 -4.54 15.55 -4.06
C ASN A 98 -3.54 15.04 -3.01
N LYS A 99 -3.99 14.76 -1.78
CA LYS A 99 -3.10 14.32 -0.68
C LYS A 99 -2.92 12.80 -0.61
N GLN A 100 -3.69 12.03 -1.39
CA GLN A 100 -3.57 10.58 -1.45
C GLN A 100 -2.17 10.11 -1.87
N GLU A 101 -1.58 10.78 -2.85
CA GLU A 101 -0.22 10.48 -3.32
C GLU A 101 0.80 10.66 -2.19
N MET A 102 0.72 11.78 -1.48
CA MET A 102 1.60 12.06 -0.34
C MET A 102 1.39 11.05 0.78
N TYR A 103 0.15 10.66 1.06
CA TYR A 103 -0.16 9.65 2.07
C TYR A 103 0.51 8.30 1.74
N LEU A 104 0.33 7.80 0.51
CA LEU A 104 0.95 6.55 0.07
C LEU A 104 2.49 6.63 0.05
N LYS A 105 3.07 7.75 -0.43
CA LYS A 105 4.52 7.98 -0.39
C LYS A 105 5.07 7.95 1.04
N HIS A 106 4.38 8.59 1.98
CA HIS A 106 4.77 8.53 3.39
C HIS A 106 4.70 7.11 3.96
N LEU A 107 3.67 6.32 3.62
CA LEU A 107 3.59 4.92 4.04
C LEU A 107 4.76 4.10 3.49
N ILE A 108 5.11 4.28 2.21
CA ILE A 108 6.25 3.62 1.59
C ILE A 108 7.53 3.92 2.37
N VAL A 109 7.83 5.20 2.67
CA VAL A 109 9.03 5.58 3.42
C VAL A 109 9.03 5.03 4.84
N LEU A 110 7.89 5.06 5.54
CA LEU A 110 7.74 4.57 6.91
C LEU A 110 7.99 3.06 7.00
N TYR A 111 7.51 2.29 6.03
CA TYR A 111 7.58 0.83 6.07
C TYR A 111 8.78 0.23 5.31
N GLN A 112 9.42 0.99 4.41
CA GLN A 112 10.67 0.59 3.74
C GLN A 112 11.78 0.27 4.75
N THR A 113 11.88 1.04 5.84
CA THR A 113 12.91 0.88 6.88
C THR A 113 12.61 -0.23 7.91
N SER A 114 11.36 -0.70 7.99
CA SER A 114 10.94 -1.70 8.97
C SER A 114 11.26 -3.15 8.54
N THR A 115 11.75 -3.35 7.32
CA THR A 115 12.03 -4.67 6.73
C THR A 115 13.23 -5.40 7.35
N TYR A 116 14.01 -4.75 8.23
CA TYR A 116 15.25 -5.31 8.79
C TYR A 116 15.19 -5.81 10.23
N SER A 117 14.10 -5.58 10.99
CA SER A 117 14.00 -6.09 12.36
C SER A 117 12.79 -7.00 12.55
N ASP A 118 13.08 -8.30 12.65
CA ASP A 118 12.43 -9.28 13.52
C ASP A 118 10.98 -8.92 13.91
N PHE A 119 9.96 -9.47 13.23
CA PHE A 119 8.76 -10.08 13.85
C PHE A 119 7.87 -10.71 12.75
N SER A 120 7.82 -12.06 12.76
CA SER A 120 6.72 -12.93 12.30
C SER A 120 6.21 -12.83 10.85
N LYS A 121 6.49 -13.90 10.09
CA LYS A 121 6.29 -14.15 8.66
C LYS A 121 4.84 -14.39 8.16
N GLU A 122 3.79 -13.95 8.83
CA GLU A 122 2.43 -14.37 8.41
C GLU A 122 1.47 -13.29 7.91
N ASN A 123 1.66 -11.99 8.22
CA ASN A 123 0.74 -10.93 7.79
C ASN A 123 1.45 -9.66 7.32
N THR A 124 2.67 -9.77 6.80
CA THR A 124 3.40 -8.59 6.32
C THR A 124 2.86 -8.19 4.97
N CYS A 125 2.14 -7.05 4.89
CA CYS A 125 2.07 -6.30 3.64
C CYS A 125 3.45 -6.28 3.04
N SER A 126 3.54 -6.67 1.78
CA SER A 126 4.72 -6.27 1.05
C SER A 126 4.61 -4.76 0.83
N THR A 127 5.69 -4.00 1.02
CA THR A 127 5.73 -2.58 0.61
C THR A 127 5.34 -2.39 -0.86
N GLN A 128 5.39 -3.48 -1.63
CA GLN A 128 4.87 -3.63 -2.98
C GLN A 128 3.35 -3.33 -3.09
N GLU A 129 2.52 -3.57 -2.07
CA GLU A 129 1.08 -3.27 -2.13
C GLU A 129 0.80 -1.76 -2.09
N PHE A 130 1.55 -1.01 -1.28
CA PHE A 130 1.47 0.46 -1.29
C PHE A 130 1.90 1.01 -2.64
N LEU A 131 2.99 0.48 -3.21
CA LEU A 131 3.47 0.89 -4.53
C LEU A 131 2.45 0.52 -5.62
N ARG A 132 1.85 -0.68 -5.57
CA ARG A 132 0.79 -1.08 -6.51
C ARG A 132 -0.41 -0.15 -6.43
N THR A 133 -0.84 0.20 -5.23
CA THR A 133 -1.96 1.13 -5.03
C THR A 133 -1.62 2.53 -5.55
N LEU A 134 -0.38 2.98 -5.36
CA LEU A 134 0.13 4.23 -5.91
C LEU A 134 0.13 4.22 -7.45
N VAL A 135 0.56 3.12 -8.07
CA VAL A 135 0.53 2.92 -9.53
C VAL A 135 -0.90 3.03 -10.05
N LEU A 136 -1.85 2.33 -9.42
CA LEU A 136 -3.26 2.38 -9.79
C LEU A 136 -3.84 3.80 -9.65
N LEU A 137 -3.44 4.54 -8.61
CA LEU A 137 -3.84 5.94 -8.43
C LEU A 137 -3.33 6.84 -9.56
N TYR A 138 -2.10 6.65 -10.06
CA TYR A 138 -1.61 7.42 -11.20
C TYR A 138 -2.31 7.04 -12.51
N ILE A 139 -2.69 5.78 -12.68
CA ILE A 139 -3.50 5.33 -13.82
C ILE A 139 -4.88 5.99 -13.78
N GLU A 140 -5.54 6.03 -12.61
CA GLU A 140 -6.82 6.73 -12.42
C GLU A 140 -6.72 8.23 -12.72
N LYS A 141 -5.56 8.84 -12.46
CA LYS A 141 -5.27 10.25 -12.76
C LYS A 141 -4.80 10.50 -14.21
N GLU A 142 -4.58 9.45 -15.00
CA GLU A 142 -3.96 9.50 -16.34
C GLU A 142 -2.59 10.21 -16.40
N GLU A 143 -1.86 10.27 -15.28
CA GLU A 143 -0.55 10.93 -15.22
C GLU A 143 0.61 9.96 -15.52
N PHE A 144 0.60 9.38 -16.72
CA PHE A 144 1.54 8.32 -17.11
C PHE A 144 3.02 8.75 -17.10
N LYS A 145 3.32 10.03 -17.38
CA LYS A 145 4.71 10.54 -17.32
C LYS A 145 5.28 10.48 -15.90
N LYS A 146 4.49 10.92 -14.91
CA LYS A 146 4.91 10.88 -13.50
C LYS A 146 5.00 9.45 -13.00
N LEU A 147 4.04 8.61 -13.39
CA LEU A 147 4.03 7.18 -13.11
C LEU A 147 5.32 6.50 -13.60
N LEU A 148 5.71 6.75 -14.85
CA LEU A 148 6.88 6.14 -15.45
C LEU A 148 8.17 6.55 -14.72
N ASN A 149 8.38 7.84 -14.49
CA ASN A 149 9.54 8.35 -13.74
C ASN A 149 9.60 7.74 -12.33
N MET A 150 8.45 7.71 -11.64
CA MET A 150 8.34 7.14 -10.30
C MET A 150 8.67 5.64 -10.31
N LEU A 151 8.12 4.88 -11.25
CA LEU A 151 8.42 3.44 -11.38
C LEU A 151 9.88 3.19 -11.68
N GLU A 152 10.52 4.00 -12.54
CA GLU A 152 11.95 3.91 -12.82
C GLU A 152 12.78 4.07 -11.55
N ASP A 153 12.44 5.04 -10.70
CA ASP A 153 13.12 5.25 -9.42
C ASP A 153 12.97 4.03 -8.50
N TYR A 154 11.75 3.47 -8.35
CA TYR A 154 11.51 2.34 -7.45
C TYR A 154 12.08 1.02 -7.99
N LEU A 155 12.05 0.79 -9.30
CA LEU A 155 12.57 -0.43 -9.95
C LEU A 155 14.08 -0.61 -9.78
N LEU A 156 14.81 0.46 -9.44
CA LEU A 156 16.24 0.40 -9.10
C LEU A 156 16.49 -0.17 -7.69
N SER A 157 15.49 -0.18 -6.82
CA SER A 157 15.62 -0.60 -5.43
C SER A 157 15.02 -2.01 -5.19
N ALA A 158 15.77 -2.87 -4.51
CA ALA A 158 15.20 -4.10 -3.94
C ALA A 158 14.25 -3.71 -2.78
N PRO A 159 13.06 -4.31 -2.63
CA PRO A 159 12.56 -5.55 -3.23
C PRO A 159 11.68 -5.38 -4.50
N TYR A 160 11.63 -4.19 -5.10
CA TYR A 160 10.75 -3.93 -6.24
C TYR A 160 11.32 -4.43 -7.57
N SER A 161 12.65 -4.46 -7.69
CA SER A 161 13.39 -4.97 -8.85
C SER A 161 13.17 -6.46 -9.14
N GLU A 162 12.65 -7.22 -8.18
CA GLU A 162 12.38 -8.65 -8.31
C GLU A 162 10.96 -8.91 -8.83
N ASN A 163 10.04 -7.97 -8.67
CA ASN A 163 8.64 -8.18 -9.01
C ASN A 163 8.36 -7.79 -10.47
N ALA A 164 8.06 -8.79 -11.29
CA ALA A 164 7.75 -8.64 -12.71
C ALA A 164 6.55 -7.71 -12.99
N VAL A 165 5.60 -7.62 -12.06
CA VAL A 165 4.36 -6.83 -12.24
C VAL A 165 4.66 -5.33 -12.38
N PHE A 166 5.67 -4.80 -11.69
CA PHE A 166 6.02 -3.38 -11.83
C PHE A 166 6.66 -3.07 -13.18
N TYR A 167 7.43 -4.00 -13.75
CA TYR A 167 7.94 -3.87 -15.12
C TYR A 167 6.80 -3.89 -16.16
N GLN A 168 5.77 -4.72 -15.94
CA GLN A 168 4.57 -4.72 -16.78
C GLN A 168 3.83 -3.37 -16.71
N TYR A 169 3.61 -2.83 -15.50
CA TYR A 169 2.99 -1.51 -15.34
C TYR A 169 3.80 -0.39 -16.00
N ALA A 170 5.14 -0.42 -15.88
CA ALA A 170 6.01 0.55 -16.53
C ALA A 170 5.93 0.44 -18.06
N GLY A 171 5.93 -0.78 -18.61
CA GLY A 171 5.77 -1.02 -20.04
C GLY A 171 4.42 -0.52 -20.57
N MET A 172 3.33 -0.80 -19.85
CA MET A 172 1.99 -0.28 -20.21
C MET A 172 1.93 1.25 -20.17
N ALA A 173 2.52 1.87 -19.14
CA ALA A 173 2.57 3.33 -19.05
C ALA A 173 3.40 3.96 -20.19
N ALA A 174 4.51 3.34 -20.59
CA ALA A 174 5.32 3.79 -21.71
C ALA A 174 4.58 3.64 -23.05
N LEU A 175 3.84 2.55 -23.24
CA LEU A 175 3.01 2.30 -24.41
C LEU A 175 1.89 3.35 -24.54
N GLU A 176 1.14 3.60 -23.46
CA GLU A 176 0.10 4.64 -23.41
C GLU A 176 0.68 6.03 -23.73
N LEU A 177 1.87 6.34 -23.24
CA LEU A 177 2.54 7.59 -23.60
C LEU A 177 2.89 7.64 -25.09
N SER A 178 3.40 6.55 -25.66
CA SER A 178 3.77 6.51 -27.08
C SER A 178 2.58 6.74 -28.03
N GLN A 179 1.39 6.25 -27.66
CA GLN A 179 0.15 6.47 -28.42
C GLN A 179 -0.35 7.91 -28.33
N ARG A 180 -0.13 8.57 -27.18
CA ARG A 180 -0.57 9.96 -26.94
C ARG A 180 0.45 10.99 -27.44
N THR A 181 1.71 10.62 -27.65
CA THR A 181 2.73 11.56 -28.14
C THR A 181 2.62 11.78 -29.64
N ALA A 182 2.36 13.02 -30.04
CA ALA A 182 2.29 13.43 -31.44
C ALA A 182 3.68 13.44 -32.14
N ILE A 183 4.77 13.49 -31.37
CA ILE A 183 6.14 13.50 -31.90
C ILE A 183 6.55 12.06 -32.23
N PRO A 184 6.83 11.74 -33.50
CA PRO A 184 7.09 10.36 -33.92
C PRO A 184 8.41 9.81 -33.38
N GLU A 185 9.43 10.65 -33.17
CA GLU A 185 10.72 10.22 -32.62
C GLU A 185 10.62 9.83 -31.14
N GLU A 186 9.95 10.65 -30.32
CA GLU A 186 9.69 10.33 -28.91
C GLU A 186 8.78 9.10 -28.78
N SER A 187 7.79 8.98 -29.67
CA SER A 187 6.89 7.81 -29.71
C SER A 187 7.67 6.51 -29.97
N LYS A 188 8.60 6.51 -30.95
CA LYS A 188 9.47 5.35 -31.23
C LYS A 188 10.36 5.00 -30.04
N GLN A 189 10.99 5.99 -29.41
CA GLN A 189 11.83 5.76 -28.23
C GLN A 189 11.03 5.16 -27.06
N LEU A 190 9.81 5.64 -26.84
CA LEU A 190 8.92 5.10 -25.81
C LEU A 190 8.47 3.68 -26.14
N HIS A 191 8.25 3.37 -27.42
CA HIS A 191 7.90 2.04 -27.88
C HIS A 191 9.05 1.04 -27.65
N GLU A 192 10.27 1.38 -28.05
CA GLU A 192 11.47 0.59 -27.78
C GLU A 192 11.68 0.37 -26.27
N LYS A 193 11.42 1.42 -25.46
CA LYS A 193 11.48 1.33 -24.00
C LYS A 193 10.42 0.38 -23.44
N ALA A 194 9.21 0.41 -23.97
CA ALA A 194 8.14 -0.49 -23.56
C ALA A 194 8.51 -1.96 -23.85
N GLU A 195 9.03 -2.25 -25.04
CA GLU A 195 9.52 -3.59 -25.42
C GLU A 195 10.60 -4.09 -24.47
N TYR A 196 11.60 -3.26 -24.17
CA TYR A 196 12.65 -3.58 -23.20
C TYR A 196 12.07 -3.94 -21.82
N LEU A 197 11.10 -3.17 -21.34
CA LEU A 197 10.47 -3.40 -20.03
C LEU A 197 9.64 -4.70 -20.02
N PHE A 198 8.92 -5.01 -21.09
CA PHE A 198 8.19 -6.27 -21.21
C PHE A 198 9.11 -7.48 -21.28
N GLN A 199 10.21 -7.38 -22.03
CA GLN A 199 11.21 -8.44 -22.09
C GLN A 199 11.82 -8.69 -20.71
N LYS A 200 12.15 -7.62 -19.97
CA LYS A 200 12.65 -7.72 -18.60
C LYS A 200 11.62 -8.31 -17.62
N ALA A 201 10.34 -8.00 -17.80
CA ALA A 201 9.26 -8.61 -17.01
C ALA A 201 9.18 -10.13 -17.23
N LYS A 202 9.38 -10.59 -18.47
CA LYS A 202 9.40 -12.02 -18.83
C LYS A 202 10.58 -12.74 -18.18
N GLU A 203 11.77 -12.12 -18.17
CA GLU A 203 12.95 -12.67 -17.51
C GLU A 203 12.78 -12.85 -15.99
N LYS A 204 12.00 -11.97 -15.35
CA LYS A 204 11.69 -12.02 -13.91
C LYS A 204 10.56 -12.99 -13.55
N GLY A 205 10.09 -13.80 -14.49
CA GLY A 205 9.09 -14.83 -14.24
C GLY A 205 7.65 -14.32 -14.13
N GLY A 206 7.37 -13.11 -14.64
CA GLY A 206 5.99 -12.62 -14.73
C GLY A 206 5.21 -13.38 -15.77
N THR A 207 4.10 -14.02 -15.37
CA THR A 207 3.09 -14.47 -16.32
C THR A 207 2.57 -13.25 -17.08
N MET A 208 2.83 -13.20 -18.39
CA MET A 208 2.40 -12.13 -19.25
C MET A 208 0.86 -12.17 -19.30
N LEU A 209 0.18 -11.23 -18.62
CA LEU A 209 -1.29 -11.17 -18.59
C LEU A 209 -1.88 -10.55 -19.87
N TYR A 210 -1.06 -10.29 -20.90
CA TYR A 210 -1.53 -9.79 -22.19
C TYR A 210 -1.17 -10.74 -23.33
N ILE A 211 -2.24 -11.15 -24.01
CA ILE A 211 -2.28 -11.98 -25.21
C ILE A 211 -1.68 -11.18 -26.37
N ASN A 212 -0.88 -11.85 -27.19
CA ASN A 212 -0.15 -11.35 -28.37
C ASN A 212 -1.05 -10.93 -29.55
N ASP A 213 -2.16 -10.23 -29.32
CA ASP A 213 -3.10 -9.92 -30.43
C ASP A 213 -2.79 -8.59 -31.15
N PHE A 214 -1.80 -7.81 -30.71
CA PHE A 214 -1.44 -6.54 -31.37
C PHE A 214 -0.59 -6.69 -32.64
N ASN A 215 -0.06 -7.87 -32.94
CA ASN A 215 0.68 -8.12 -34.19
C ASN A 215 -0.22 -8.51 -35.39
N ALA A 216 -1.55 -8.52 -35.23
CA ALA A 216 -2.47 -8.84 -36.32
C ALA A 216 -3.05 -7.61 -37.04
N SER A 217 -2.84 -6.38 -36.55
CA SER A 217 -3.47 -5.17 -37.13
C SER A 217 -2.53 -4.31 -37.97
N SER A 218 -1.30 -4.76 -38.24
CA SER A 218 -0.32 -3.99 -39.04
C SER A 218 0.05 -4.63 -40.39
N SER A 219 -0.65 -5.70 -40.82
CA SER A 219 -0.32 -6.44 -42.05
C SER A 219 -1.39 -6.46 -43.15
N GLU A 220 -2.46 -5.67 -43.07
CA GLU A 220 -3.50 -5.61 -44.11
C GLU A 220 -3.78 -4.18 -44.60
N GLU A 221 -2.80 -3.52 -45.22
CA GLU A 221 -3.10 -2.43 -46.19
C GLU A 221 -1.90 -2.19 -47.11
N SER A 222 -1.64 -3.13 -48.03
CA SER A 222 -0.83 -2.88 -49.24
C SER A 222 -0.87 -4.07 -50.21
N THR A 223 -1.98 -4.18 -50.95
CA THR A 223 -2.03 -4.76 -52.31
C THR A 223 -3.19 -4.07 -53.02
N GLU A 224 -2.91 -3.06 -53.83
CA GLU A 224 -2.84 -3.18 -55.30
C GLU A 224 -4.21 -3.49 -55.92
N SER A 225 -4.79 -2.46 -56.54
CA SER A 225 -5.76 -2.61 -57.63
C SER A 225 -5.41 -1.59 -58.71
N GLU A 226 -4.38 -1.93 -59.49
CA GLU A 226 -4.28 -1.54 -60.90
C GLU A 226 -4.94 -2.66 -61.72
N ASP A 227 -6.06 -2.30 -62.39
CA ASP A 227 -6.53 -2.75 -63.71
C ASP A 227 -8.05 -2.57 -63.86
#